data_AF-A0A922N2A0-F1
#
_entry.id   AF-A0A922N2A0-F1
#
_cell.length_a   1.000
_cell.length_b   1.000
_cell.length_c   1.000
_cell.angle_alpha   90.00
_cell.angle_beta   90.00
_cell.angle_gamma   90.00
#
_symmetry.space_group_name_H-M   'P 1'
#
loop_
_entity.id
_entity.type
_entity.pdbx_description
1 polymer ?
#
loop_
_entity_poly.entity_id
_entity_poly.type
_entity_poly.pdbx_seq_one_letter_code
_entity_poly.pdbx_strand_id
1 'polypeptide(L)'
;MLPMPPMRKNDLRARRGALANQAFHQYEARKLRSSVHHLSVQYELLQHENEGLKEALQHKKKHKKKGKALNLQQRQEYHGGAVHWSPRKLREARAREAVRERDEMEEKLQKARAKKQREEARLQRQVELEERRVERQTLKEMRELERAEKAAERARKRKASQVLSPSNKRQKRASAAHAGVQAGDELSAIPAKVTSRGRNVNLPQKYR
;
A
#
# COMPACT_ATOMS: atom_id res chain seq x y z
N MET A 1 -37.77 14.25 87.41
CA MET A 1 -36.98 14.88 86.32
C MET A 1 -36.48 16.21 86.83
N LEU A 2 -35.16 16.42 86.93
CA LEU A 2 -34.60 17.68 87.43
C LEU A 2 -34.66 18.75 86.31
N PRO A 3 -35.05 20.01 86.62
CA PRO A 3 -35.05 21.10 85.64
C PRO A 3 -33.62 21.43 85.22
N MET A 4 -33.39 21.52 83.91
CA MET A 4 -32.11 21.94 83.34
C MET A 4 -31.74 23.36 83.82
N PRO A 5 -30.48 23.60 84.24
CA PRO A 5 -30.06 24.91 84.73
C PRO A 5 -30.12 25.99 83.63
N PRO A 6 -30.41 27.26 83.98
CA PRO A 6 -30.53 28.35 83.01
C PRO A 6 -29.19 28.60 82.31
N MET A 7 -29.21 28.58 80.98
CA MET A 7 -28.02 28.75 80.13
C MET A 7 -27.44 30.17 80.25
N ARG A 8 -26.11 30.30 80.25
CA ARG A 8 -25.44 31.61 80.29
C ARG A 8 -25.62 32.35 78.96
N LYS A 9 -25.59 33.68 78.98
CA LYS A 9 -25.85 34.53 77.78
C LYS A 9 -24.92 34.19 76.59
N ASN A 10 -23.67 33.79 76.85
CA ASN A 10 -22.73 33.38 75.81
C ASN A 10 -23.13 32.04 75.16
N ASP A 11 -23.66 31.10 75.95
CA ASP A 11 -24.13 29.79 75.47
C ASP A 11 -25.37 29.95 74.57
N LEU A 12 -26.26 30.89 74.89
CA LEU A 12 -27.41 31.24 74.05
C LEU A 12 -26.99 31.88 72.71
N ARG A 13 -25.98 32.76 72.74
CA ARG A 13 -25.41 33.37 71.52
C ARG A 13 -24.77 32.30 70.63
N ALA A 14 -24.00 31.37 71.22
CA ALA A 14 -23.39 30.27 70.49
C ALA A 14 -24.45 29.34 69.87
N ARG A 15 -25.51 28.99 70.61
CA ARG A 15 -26.64 28.20 70.08
C ARG A 15 -27.37 28.90 68.93
N ARG A 16 -27.63 30.21 69.04
CA ARG A 16 -28.26 30.98 67.95
C ARG A 16 -27.38 31.01 66.70
N GLY A 17 -26.06 31.16 66.85
CA GLY A 17 -25.11 31.05 65.75
C GLY A 17 -25.11 29.66 65.11
N ALA A 18 -25.15 28.59 65.92
CA ALA A 18 -25.23 27.22 65.42
C ALA A 18 -26.51 26.95 64.63
N LEU A 19 -27.67 27.43 65.10
CA LEU A 19 -28.95 27.32 64.40
C LEU A 19 -28.96 28.11 63.08
N ALA A 20 -28.38 29.32 63.06
CA ALA A 20 -28.26 30.12 61.84
C ALA A 20 -27.35 29.45 60.80
N ASN A 21 -26.21 28.90 61.23
CA ASN A 21 -25.32 28.13 60.36
C ASN A 21 -26.01 26.86 59.84
N GLN A 22 -26.77 26.16 60.68
CA GLN A 22 -27.54 24.99 60.26
C GLN A 22 -28.60 25.36 59.20
N ALA A 23 -29.34 26.45 59.40
CA ALA A 23 -30.32 26.93 58.42
C ALA A 23 -29.66 27.32 57.08
N PHE A 24 -28.50 27.98 57.13
CA PHE A 24 -27.71 28.31 55.94
C PHE A 24 -27.26 27.06 55.18
N HIS A 25 -26.72 26.05 55.87
CA HIS A 25 -26.34 24.77 55.25
C HIS A 25 -27.53 24.02 54.67
N GLN A 26 -28.71 24.06 55.30
CA GLN A 26 -29.92 23.45 54.76
C GLN A 26 -30.40 24.15 53.49
N TYR A 27 -30.29 25.48 53.41
CA TYR A 27 -30.63 26.25 52.23
C TYR A 27 -29.70 25.92 51.05
N GLU A 28 -28.38 25.94 51.27
CA GLU A 28 -27.40 25.57 50.23
C GLU A 28 -27.58 24.12 49.77
N ALA A 29 -27.86 23.19 50.69
CA ALA A 29 -28.15 21.81 50.32
C ALA A 29 -29.43 21.68 49.47
N ARG A 30 -30.48 22.47 49.75
CA ARG A 30 -31.71 22.47 48.94
C ARG A 30 -31.46 23.05 47.54
N LYS A 31 -30.71 24.15 47.46
CA LYS A 31 -30.34 24.79 46.20
C LYS A 31 -29.50 23.86 45.33
N LEU A 32 -28.54 23.16 45.93
CA LEU A 32 -27.72 22.17 45.23
C LEU A 32 -28.56 20.97 44.77
N ARG A 33 -29.47 20.47 45.60
CA ARG A 33 -30.39 19.39 45.21
C ARG A 33 -31.27 19.79 44.03
N SER A 34 -31.82 21.01 44.02
CA SER A 34 -32.64 21.47 42.90
C SER A 34 -31.84 21.65 41.62
N SER A 35 -30.61 22.17 41.70
CA SER A 35 -29.74 22.28 40.52
C SER A 35 -29.33 20.92 39.98
N VAL A 36 -28.98 19.96 40.86
CA VAL A 36 -28.62 18.60 40.46
C VAL A 36 -29.81 17.90 39.80
N HIS A 37 -31.01 18.02 40.39
CA HIS A 37 -32.22 17.46 39.81
C HIS A 37 -32.56 18.10 38.45
N HIS A 38 -32.41 19.42 38.33
CA HIS A 38 -32.62 20.09 37.05
C HIS A 38 -31.64 19.58 35.98
N LEU A 39 -30.36 19.46 36.32
CA LEU A 39 -29.34 18.94 35.41
C LEU A 39 -29.58 17.47 35.04
N SER A 40 -30.05 16.64 35.98
CA SER A 40 -30.36 15.24 35.69
C SER A 40 -31.52 15.13 34.69
N VAL A 41 -32.59 15.91 34.88
CA VAL A 41 -33.72 15.95 33.95
C VAL A 41 -33.29 16.45 32.56
N GLN A 42 -32.47 17.50 32.50
CA GLN A 42 -31.93 17.99 31.22
C GLN A 42 -31.08 16.94 30.51
N TYR A 43 -30.25 16.20 31.26
CA TYR A 43 -29.44 15.12 30.72
C TYR A 43 -30.30 13.98 30.16
N GLU A 44 -31.31 13.53 30.91
CA GLU A 44 -32.24 12.49 30.46
C GLU A 44 -33.00 12.89 29.20
N LEU A 45 -33.52 14.14 29.16
CA LEU A 45 -34.19 14.67 27.98
C LEU A 45 -33.25 14.65 26.76
N LEU A 46 -32.01 15.11 26.94
CA LEU A 46 -31.01 15.12 25.88
C LEU A 46 -30.61 13.70 25.45
N GLN A 47 -30.59 12.72 26.35
CA GLN A 47 -30.35 11.32 25.97
C GLN A 47 -31.46 10.81 25.06
N HIS A 48 -32.72 11.01 25.44
CA HIS A 48 -33.86 10.57 24.63
C HIS A 48 -33.92 11.28 23.28
N GLU A 49 -33.60 12.58 23.21
CA GLU A 49 -33.48 13.30 21.94
C GLU A 49 -32.40 12.69 21.04
N ASN A 50 -31.22 12.40 21.60
CA ASN A 50 -30.13 11.77 20.85
C ASN A 50 -30.48 10.36 20.39
N GLU A 51 -31.18 9.58 21.21
CA GLU A 51 -31.70 8.26 20.85
C GLU A 51 -32.71 8.37 19.70
N GLY A 52 -33.69 9.25 19.82
CA GLY A 52 -34.68 9.51 18.77
C GLY A 52 -34.05 9.98 17.46
N LEU A 53 -33.02 10.84 17.51
CA LEU A 53 -32.26 11.25 16.34
C LEU A 53 -31.49 10.08 15.70
N LYS A 54 -30.87 9.22 16.51
CA LYS A 54 -30.19 8.01 16.01
C LYS A 54 -31.18 7.08 15.32
N GLU A 55 -32.34 6.84 15.91
CA GLU A 55 -33.40 6.03 15.33
C GLU A 55 -33.91 6.63 14.01
N ALA A 56 -34.25 7.92 14.02
CA ALA A 56 -34.68 8.64 12.82
C ALA A 56 -33.63 8.55 11.70
N LEU A 57 -32.34 8.64 12.04
CA LEU A 57 -31.25 8.46 11.10
C LEU A 57 -31.19 7.02 10.56
N GLN A 58 -31.35 6.01 11.41
CA GLN A 58 -31.43 4.61 10.97
C GLN A 58 -32.61 4.39 10.01
N HIS A 59 -33.80 4.90 10.35
CA HIS A 59 -34.98 4.83 9.49
C HIS A 59 -34.75 5.54 8.16
N LYS A 60 -34.17 6.76 8.16
CA LYS A 60 -33.80 7.47 6.92
C LYS A 60 -32.79 6.67 6.09
N LYS A 61 -31.79 6.05 6.72
CA LYS A 61 -30.80 5.19 6.03
C LYS A 61 -31.49 3.96 5.42
N LYS A 62 -32.46 3.36 6.11
CA LYS A 62 -33.29 2.27 5.56
C LYS A 62 -34.14 2.76 4.38
N HIS A 63 -34.79 3.92 4.47
CA HIS A 63 -35.56 4.51 3.37
C HIS A 63 -34.71 4.86 2.14
N LYS A 64 -33.45 5.29 2.34
CA LYS A 64 -32.51 5.53 1.22
C LYS A 64 -32.06 4.26 0.52
N LYS A 65 -32.13 3.09 1.18
CA LYS A 65 -31.93 1.79 0.53
C LYS A 65 -33.17 1.44 -0.27
N LYS A 66 -33.40 2.16 -1.37
CA LYS A 66 -34.28 1.65 -2.42
C LYS A 66 -33.68 0.32 -2.86
N GLY A 67 -34.41 -0.77 -2.64
CA GLY A 67 -33.96 -2.09 -3.08
C GLY A 67 -33.60 -2.04 -4.55
N LYS A 68 -32.55 -2.77 -4.96
CA LYS A 68 -32.27 -2.97 -6.38
C LYS A 68 -33.57 -3.51 -7.00
N ALA A 69 -34.06 -2.87 -8.05
CA ALA A 69 -35.26 -3.34 -8.72
C ALA A 69 -34.95 -4.72 -9.29
N LEU A 70 -35.75 -5.71 -8.90
CA LEU A 70 -35.62 -7.06 -9.39
C LEU A 70 -35.69 -7.02 -10.92
N ASN A 71 -34.68 -7.53 -11.61
CA ASN A 71 -34.65 -7.48 -13.07
C ASN A 71 -35.65 -8.47 -13.67
N LEU A 72 -36.89 -8.02 -13.81
CA LEU A 72 -37.99 -8.74 -14.43
C LEU A 72 -37.92 -8.51 -15.94
N GLN A 73 -37.43 -9.51 -16.69
CA GLN A 73 -37.34 -9.42 -18.15
C GLN A 73 -38.74 -9.51 -18.78
N GLN A 74 -39.17 -8.45 -19.47
CA GLN A 74 -40.38 -8.42 -20.29
C GLN A 74 -40.10 -9.07 -21.65
N ARG A 75 -41.05 -9.86 -22.17
CA ARG A 75 -40.98 -10.38 -23.55
C ARG A 75 -41.24 -9.22 -24.51
N GLN A 76 -40.40 -9.09 -25.55
CA GLN A 76 -40.47 -8.01 -26.54
C GLN A 76 -41.77 -8.03 -27.37
N GLU A 77 -42.49 -9.15 -27.40
CA GLU A 77 -43.68 -9.31 -28.26
C GLU A 77 -44.92 -8.50 -27.81
N TYR A 78 -44.91 -7.92 -26.60
CA TYR A 78 -46.09 -7.25 -26.03
C TYR A 78 -45.75 -5.86 -25.50
N HIS A 79 -46.15 -4.83 -26.25
CA HIS A 79 -45.79 -3.42 -25.99
C HIS A 79 -46.96 -2.51 -25.58
N GLY A 80 -48.14 -3.03 -25.28
CA GLY A 80 -49.30 -2.20 -24.93
C GLY A 80 -50.16 -2.79 -23.82
N GLY A 81 -49.85 -2.45 -22.57
CA GLY A 81 -50.69 -2.79 -21.40
C GLY A 81 -49.92 -2.88 -20.08
N ALA A 82 -50.67 -2.93 -18.97
CA ALA A 82 -50.09 -3.21 -17.64
C ALA A 82 -49.48 -4.62 -17.63
N VAL A 83 -48.20 -4.72 -17.23
CA VAL A 83 -47.47 -6.00 -17.18
C VAL A 83 -47.73 -6.67 -15.84
N HIS A 84 -48.54 -7.73 -15.84
CA HIS A 84 -48.77 -8.56 -14.65
C HIS A 84 -47.64 -9.57 -14.47
N TRP A 85 -46.97 -9.52 -13.32
CA TRP A 85 -45.92 -10.49 -12.98
C TRP A 85 -46.48 -11.66 -12.18
N SER A 86 -46.47 -12.85 -12.78
CA SER A 86 -46.78 -14.09 -12.05
C SER A 86 -45.73 -14.36 -10.95
N PRO A 87 -46.11 -14.90 -9.78
CA PRO A 87 -45.17 -15.26 -8.70
C PRO A 87 -43.99 -16.13 -9.15
N ARG A 88 -44.19 -16.97 -10.18
CA ARG A 88 -43.11 -17.76 -10.80
C ARG A 88 -42.00 -16.88 -11.38
N LYS A 89 -42.34 -15.76 -12.03
CA LYS A 89 -41.36 -14.83 -12.63
C LYS A 89 -40.54 -14.08 -11.59
N LEU A 90 -41.14 -13.75 -10.44
CA LEU A 90 -40.40 -13.18 -9.31
C LEU A 90 -39.36 -14.18 -8.77
N ARG A 91 -39.71 -15.46 -8.67
CA ARG A 91 -38.75 -16.51 -8.25
C ARG A 91 -37.61 -16.68 -9.25
N GLU A 92 -37.91 -16.72 -10.55
CA GLU A 92 -36.89 -16.83 -11.61
C GLU A 92 -35.92 -15.64 -11.60
N ALA A 93 -36.41 -14.41 -11.44
CA ALA A 93 -35.55 -13.24 -11.39
C ALA A 93 -34.66 -13.22 -10.13
N ARG A 94 -35.19 -13.63 -8.96
CA ARG A 94 -34.40 -13.75 -7.73
C ARG A 94 -33.30 -14.81 -7.86
N ALA A 95 -33.61 -15.95 -8.47
CA ALA A 95 -32.63 -17.00 -8.73
C ALA A 95 -31.49 -16.50 -9.62
N ARG A 96 -31.79 -15.70 -10.66
CA ARG A 96 -30.78 -15.10 -11.54
C ARG A 96 -29.89 -14.10 -10.82
N GLU A 97 -30.45 -13.24 -9.97
CA GLU A 97 -29.65 -12.31 -9.16
C GLU A 97 -28.74 -13.05 -8.19
N ALA A 98 -29.23 -14.11 -7.53
CA ALA A 98 -28.40 -14.92 -6.64
C ALA A 98 -27.23 -15.60 -7.38
N VAL A 99 -27.44 -16.04 -8.63
CA VAL A 99 -26.36 -16.58 -9.48
C VAL A 99 -25.34 -15.47 -9.81
N ARG A 100 -25.79 -14.30 -10.28
CA ARG A 100 -24.89 -13.18 -10.58
C ARG A 100 -24.07 -12.74 -9.37
N GLU A 101 -24.69 -12.66 -8.20
CA GLU A 101 -23.98 -12.30 -6.97
C GLU A 101 -22.93 -13.35 -6.59
N ARG A 102 -23.21 -14.65 -6.77
CA ARG A 102 -22.22 -15.71 -6.57
C ARG A 102 -21.07 -15.59 -7.56
N ASP A 103 -21.37 -15.42 -8.85
CA ASP A 103 -20.36 -15.28 -9.90
C ASP A 103 -19.45 -14.08 -9.65
N GLU A 104 -20.02 -12.92 -9.28
CA GLU A 104 -19.25 -11.72 -8.92
C GLU A 104 -18.33 -11.94 -7.72
N MET A 105 -18.79 -12.69 -6.71
CA MET A 105 -18.00 -13.01 -5.52
C MET A 105 -16.89 -14.01 -5.84
N GLU A 106 -17.17 -15.01 -6.65
CA GLU A 106 -16.19 -15.96 -7.16
C GLU A 106 -15.14 -15.26 -8.03
N GLU A 107 -15.55 -14.36 -8.92
CA GLU A 107 -14.64 -13.59 -9.76
C GLU A 107 -13.72 -12.69 -8.91
N LYS A 108 -14.25 -12.04 -7.86
CA LYS A 108 -13.43 -11.27 -6.90
C LYS A 108 -12.42 -12.17 -6.20
N LEU A 109 -12.84 -13.35 -5.76
CA LEU A 109 -11.95 -14.33 -5.13
C LEU A 109 -10.87 -14.81 -6.10
N GLN A 110 -11.23 -15.09 -7.35
CA GLN A 110 -10.28 -15.48 -8.40
C GLN A 110 -9.29 -14.36 -8.71
N LYS A 111 -9.74 -13.10 -8.85
CA LYS A 111 -8.87 -11.93 -9.03
C LYS A 111 -7.89 -11.77 -7.87
N ALA A 112 -8.35 -11.97 -6.64
CA ALA A 112 -7.48 -11.93 -5.46
C ALA A 112 -6.43 -13.05 -5.48
N ARG A 113 -6.83 -14.29 -5.82
CA ARG A 113 -5.91 -15.43 -5.98
C ARG A 113 -4.88 -15.19 -7.09
N ALA A 114 -5.33 -14.71 -8.25
CA ALA A 114 -4.46 -14.38 -9.38
C ALA A 114 -3.47 -13.27 -9.03
N LYS A 115 -3.89 -12.27 -8.24
CA LYS A 115 -2.97 -11.23 -7.73
C LYS A 115 -1.89 -11.81 -6.84
N LYS A 116 -2.25 -12.71 -5.90
CA LYS A 116 -1.27 -13.40 -5.04
C LYS A 116 -0.26 -14.21 -5.84
N GLN A 117 -0.74 -15.03 -6.78
CA GLN A 117 0.12 -15.83 -7.66
C GLN A 117 1.07 -14.97 -8.50
N ARG A 118 0.62 -13.79 -8.97
CA ARG A 118 1.48 -12.86 -9.72
C ARG A 118 2.60 -12.28 -8.85
N GLU A 119 2.31 -11.92 -7.61
CA GLU A 119 3.35 -11.44 -6.68
C GLU A 119 4.35 -12.56 -6.34
N GLU A 120 3.87 -13.77 -6.06
CA GLU A 120 4.73 -14.93 -5.81
C GLU A 120 5.64 -15.24 -7.01
N ALA A 121 5.10 -15.26 -8.23
CA ALA A 121 5.88 -15.46 -9.44
C ALA A 121 6.88 -14.32 -9.69
N ARG A 122 6.56 -13.09 -9.29
CA ARG A 122 7.47 -11.95 -9.39
C ARG A 122 8.65 -12.12 -8.43
N LEU A 123 8.40 -12.55 -7.20
CA LEU A 123 9.45 -12.84 -6.21
C LEU A 123 10.33 -13.99 -6.68
N GLN A 124 9.75 -15.09 -7.17
CA GLN A 124 10.51 -16.22 -7.72
C GLN A 124 11.44 -15.80 -8.86
N ARG A 125 10.95 -14.96 -9.79
CA ARG A 125 11.77 -14.41 -10.88
C ARG A 125 12.92 -13.54 -10.38
N GLN A 126 12.71 -12.78 -9.30
CA GLN A 126 13.78 -11.97 -8.71
C GLN A 126 14.88 -12.86 -8.13
N VAL A 127 14.49 -13.88 -7.38
CA VAL A 127 15.43 -14.88 -6.81
C VAL A 127 16.21 -15.57 -7.93
N GLU A 128 15.54 -16.08 -8.97
CA GLU A 128 16.21 -16.74 -10.10
C GLU A 128 17.19 -15.79 -10.82
N LEU A 129 16.83 -14.51 -10.98
CA LEU A 129 17.71 -13.53 -11.60
C LEU A 129 18.94 -13.23 -10.73
N GLU A 130 18.79 -13.20 -9.41
CA GLU A 130 19.91 -13.03 -8.47
C GLU A 130 20.82 -14.25 -8.46
N GLU A 131 20.27 -15.46 -8.39
CA GLU A 131 21.03 -16.71 -8.49
C GLU A 131 21.84 -16.75 -9.79
N ARG A 132 21.22 -16.45 -10.94
CA ARG A 132 21.93 -16.38 -12.23
C ARG A 132 23.01 -15.29 -12.29
N ARG A 133 22.87 -14.21 -11.51
CA ARG A 133 23.93 -13.18 -11.40
C ARG A 133 25.09 -13.71 -10.58
N VAL A 134 24.80 -14.35 -9.44
CA VAL A 134 25.81 -14.96 -8.57
C VAL A 134 26.56 -16.05 -9.32
N GLU A 135 25.88 -16.97 -9.98
CA GLU A 135 26.50 -18.02 -10.81
C GLU A 135 27.43 -17.46 -11.90
N ARG A 136 27.06 -16.33 -12.51
CA ARG A 136 27.93 -15.65 -13.49
C ARG A 136 29.14 -15.02 -12.83
N GLN A 137 29.02 -14.49 -11.63
CA GLN A 137 30.13 -13.92 -10.88
C GLN A 137 31.09 -15.02 -10.42
N THR A 138 30.58 -16.09 -9.81
CA THR A 138 31.41 -17.22 -9.39
C THR A 138 32.12 -17.87 -10.58
N LEU A 139 31.46 -18.03 -11.73
CA LEU A 139 32.11 -18.54 -12.94
C LEU A 139 33.21 -17.59 -13.47
N LYS A 140 33.01 -16.26 -13.36
CA LYS A 140 34.04 -15.28 -13.73
C LYS A 140 35.23 -15.36 -12.78
N GLU A 141 34.99 -15.39 -11.49
CA GLU A 141 36.02 -15.50 -10.45
C GLU A 141 36.84 -16.79 -10.63
N MET A 142 36.18 -17.93 -10.85
CA MET A 142 36.86 -19.20 -11.14
C MET A 142 37.74 -19.10 -12.40
N ARG A 143 37.26 -18.46 -13.47
CA ARG A 143 38.05 -18.23 -14.69
C ARG A 143 39.22 -17.27 -14.47
N GLU A 144 39.07 -16.26 -13.62
CA GLU A 144 40.13 -15.31 -13.29
C GLU A 144 41.19 -15.94 -12.39
N LEU A 145 40.80 -16.74 -11.40
CA LEU A 145 41.71 -17.52 -10.57
C LEU A 145 42.54 -18.50 -11.40
N GLU A 146 41.89 -19.25 -12.31
CA GLU A 146 42.60 -20.17 -13.22
C GLU A 146 43.59 -19.42 -14.13
N ARG A 147 43.20 -18.24 -14.65
CA ARG A 147 44.09 -17.40 -15.46
C ARG A 147 45.26 -16.84 -14.64
N ALA A 148 45.02 -16.41 -13.41
CA ALA A 148 46.04 -15.89 -12.51
C ALA A 148 47.04 -16.98 -12.12
N GLU A 149 46.56 -18.20 -11.83
CA GLU A 149 47.41 -19.36 -11.53
C GLU A 149 48.28 -19.72 -12.74
N LYS A 150 47.68 -19.85 -13.94
CA LYS A 150 48.44 -20.10 -15.18
C LYS A 150 49.45 -18.99 -15.48
N ALA A 151 49.13 -17.73 -15.21
CA ALA A 151 50.06 -16.61 -15.37
C ALA A 151 51.21 -16.67 -14.35
N ALA A 152 50.92 -16.98 -13.09
CA ALA A 152 51.92 -17.15 -12.04
C ALA A 152 52.86 -18.33 -12.34
N GLU A 153 52.35 -19.44 -12.84
CA GLU A 153 53.14 -20.61 -13.26
C GLU A 153 54.10 -20.23 -14.41
N ARG A 154 53.59 -19.54 -15.44
CA ARG A 154 54.42 -19.04 -16.56
C ARG A 154 55.49 -18.06 -16.08
N ALA A 155 55.17 -17.18 -15.13
CA ALA A 155 56.14 -16.25 -14.54
C ALA A 155 57.22 -16.98 -13.74
N ARG A 156 56.87 -18.02 -12.97
CA ARG A 156 57.83 -18.87 -12.26
C ARG A 156 58.78 -19.58 -13.24
N LYS A 157 58.24 -20.17 -14.31
CA LYS A 157 59.05 -20.81 -15.38
C LYS A 157 60.00 -19.82 -16.06
N ARG A 158 59.55 -18.60 -16.37
CA ARG A 158 60.39 -17.53 -16.93
C ARG A 158 61.53 -17.12 -16.00
N LYS A 159 61.23 -16.89 -14.71
CA LYS A 159 62.26 -16.55 -13.71
C LYS A 159 63.28 -17.68 -13.56
N ALA A 160 62.85 -18.94 -13.54
CA ALA A 160 63.77 -20.08 -13.52
C ALA A 160 64.66 -20.14 -14.77
N SER A 161 64.13 -19.89 -15.97
CA SER A 161 64.93 -19.86 -17.21
C SER A 161 65.88 -18.66 -17.30
N GLN A 162 65.51 -17.51 -16.73
CA GLN A 162 66.33 -16.29 -16.76
C GLN A 162 67.52 -16.36 -15.80
N VAL A 163 67.40 -17.12 -14.70
CA VAL A 163 68.52 -17.45 -13.80
C VAL A 163 69.55 -18.36 -14.49
N LEU A 164 69.17 -19.08 -15.54
CA LEU A 164 70.02 -20.05 -16.25
C LEU A 164 70.63 -19.55 -17.57
N SER A 165 70.34 -18.33 -18.02
CA SER A 165 70.86 -17.82 -19.30
C SER A 165 71.79 -16.59 -19.11
N PRO A 166 73.09 -16.66 -19.45
CA PRO A 166 73.94 -15.48 -19.52
C PRO A 166 73.64 -14.68 -20.79
N SER A 167 73.50 -13.36 -20.65
CA SER A 167 73.07 -12.41 -21.67
C SER A 167 74.13 -12.18 -22.74
N ASN A 168 73.92 -12.68 -23.97
CA ASN A 168 74.68 -12.25 -25.15
C ASN A 168 74.00 -11.09 -25.88
N LYS A 169 74.66 -9.93 -25.85
CA LYS A 169 74.25 -8.66 -26.46
C LYS A 169 74.61 -8.67 -27.95
N ARG A 170 73.62 -8.55 -28.84
CA ARG A 170 73.85 -8.47 -30.30
C ARG A 170 73.13 -7.26 -30.90
N GLN A 171 73.91 -6.42 -31.58
CA GLN A 171 73.56 -5.11 -32.14
C GLN A 171 72.56 -5.18 -33.30
N LYS A 172 71.64 -4.19 -33.38
CA LYS A 172 70.85 -3.87 -34.59
C LYS A 172 71.57 -2.80 -35.42
N ARG A 173 71.62 -2.99 -36.74
CA ARG A 173 71.92 -1.93 -37.72
C ARG A 173 70.62 -1.45 -38.37
N ALA A 174 70.57 -0.15 -38.61
CA ALA A 174 69.44 0.60 -39.17
C ALA A 174 69.49 0.65 -40.71
N SER A 175 68.32 0.85 -41.33
CA SER A 175 68.21 1.47 -42.65
C SER A 175 67.00 2.42 -42.65
N ALA A 176 67.22 3.61 -43.21
CA ALA A 176 66.26 4.71 -43.33
C ALA A 176 65.84 4.87 -44.80
N ALA A 177 64.61 5.35 -45.04
CA ALA A 177 64.22 6.02 -46.28
C ALA A 177 63.12 7.07 -46.00
N HIS A 178 63.25 8.19 -46.70
CA HIS A 178 62.61 9.52 -46.55
C HIS A 178 61.09 9.59 -46.85
N ALA A 179 60.34 10.43 -46.10
CA ALA A 179 59.63 11.67 -46.48
C ALA A 179 58.83 11.63 -47.80
N GLY A 180 57.55 12.00 -47.94
CA GLY A 180 56.58 12.71 -47.12
C GLY A 180 55.84 13.74 -48.00
N VAL A 181 54.53 13.60 -48.23
CA VAL A 181 53.64 14.69 -48.76
C VAL A 181 52.22 14.52 -48.19
N GLN A 182 51.68 15.63 -47.70
CA GLN A 182 50.35 15.82 -47.08
C GLN A 182 49.28 16.23 -48.11
N ALA A 183 48.04 15.80 -47.88
CA ALA A 183 46.75 16.47 -48.09
C ALA A 183 45.68 15.39 -47.78
N GLY A 184 44.85 15.47 -46.75
CA GLY A 184 43.85 16.50 -46.49
C GLY A 184 42.48 15.80 -46.42
N ASP A 185 41.72 16.09 -45.37
CA ASP A 185 40.31 15.77 -45.10
C ASP A 185 39.93 14.44 -44.42
N GLU A 186 39.70 14.62 -43.11
CA GLU A 186 38.82 13.86 -42.25
C GLU A 186 37.45 13.59 -42.90
N LEU A 187 36.95 12.36 -42.82
CA LEU A 187 35.63 12.09 -42.24
C LEU A 187 35.63 10.69 -41.62
N SER A 188 35.52 10.67 -40.29
CA SER A 188 35.34 9.46 -39.50
C SER A 188 34.14 8.66 -40.02
N ALA A 189 34.38 7.42 -40.44
CA ALA A 189 33.34 6.49 -40.82
C ALA A 189 32.40 6.26 -39.64
N ILE A 190 31.19 6.83 -39.72
CA ILE A 190 30.11 6.61 -38.76
C ILE A 190 29.75 5.12 -38.81
N PRO A 191 29.73 4.38 -37.67
CA PRO A 191 29.29 2.99 -37.68
C PRO A 191 27.82 2.91 -38.08
N ALA A 192 27.50 2.01 -39.01
CA ALA A 192 26.12 1.74 -39.41
C ALA A 192 25.24 1.47 -38.17
N LYS A 193 24.06 2.10 -38.09
CA LYS A 193 23.11 1.86 -36.99
C LYS A 193 22.54 0.45 -37.09
N VAL A 194 23.14 -0.48 -36.34
CA VAL A 194 22.69 -1.87 -36.22
C VAL A 194 21.67 -1.97 -35.08
N THR A 195 20.56 -2.66 -35.31
CA THR A 195 19.57 -2.95 -34.24
C THR A 195 20.17 -3.87 -33.17
N SER A 196 19.56 -3.97 -31.98
CA SER A 196 20.01 -4.89 -30.91
C SER A 196 20.08 -6.37 -31.33
N ARG A 197 19.55 -6.72 -32.51
CA ARG A 197 19.56 -8.06 -33.11
C ARG A 197 20.48 -8.20 -34.34
N GLY A 198 21.38 -7.24 -34.59
CA GLY A 198 22.42 -7.42 -35.61
C GLY A 198 22.00 -7.17 -37.06
N ARG A 199 20.80 -6.63 -37.32
CA ARG A 199 20.34 -6.36 -38.70
C ARG A 199 20.67 -4.94 -39.15
N ASN A 200 21.07 -4.82 -40.41
CA ASN A 200 21.31 -3.55 -41.10
C ASN A 200 19.97 -2.82 -41.36
N VAL A 201 19.91 -1.54 -41.01
CA VAL A 201 18.73 -0.70 -41.24
C VAL A 201 19.03 0.22 -42.42
N ASN A 202 18.42 -0.06 -43.57
CA ASN A 202 18.42 0.87 -44.69
C ASN A 202 17.26 1.85 -44.51
N LEU A 203 17.55 3.14 -44.26
CA LEU A 203 16.53 4.17 -44.19
C LEU A 203 15.95 4.46 -45.60
N PRO A 204 14.62 4.48 -45.77
CA PRO A 204 14.01 4.84 -47.05
C PRO A 204 14.32 6.29 -47.44
N GLN A 205 14.49 6.53 -48.74
CA GLN A 205 14.91 7.82 -49.31
C GLN A 205 13.92 8.97 -49.06
N LYS A 206 12.65 8.64 -48.78
CA LYS A 206 11.61 9.57 -48.31
C LYS A 206 11.99 10.33 -47.02
N TYR A 207 12.88 9.76 -46.21
CA TYR A 207 13.27 10.29 -44.90
C TYR A 207 14.75 10.69 -44.84
N ARG A 208 15.42 10.84 -46.00
CA ARG A 208 16.74 11.46 -46.08
C ARG A 208 16.62 12.97 -46.24
#